data_AF-A0AAD0PWT0-F1
#
_entry.id   AF-A0AAD0PWT0-F1
#
_cell.length_a   1.000
_cell.length_b   1.000
_cell.length_c   1.000
_cell.angle_alpha   90.00
_cell.angle_beta   90.00
_cell.angle_gamma   90.00
#
_symmetry.space_group_name_H-M   'P 1'
#
loop_
_entity.id
_entity.type
_entity.pdbx_description
1 polymer ?
#
loop_
_entity_poly.entity_id
_entity_poly.type
_entity_poly.pdbx_seq_one_letter_code
_entity_poly.pdbx_strand_id
1 'polypeptide(L)'
;MDILEDIKRLKESGISRTKAAEALGMPRFKLEEILEVVGIDWPKQGGPTYEIDGVTRTIQAHANTLGVPASTIRQRLKDGRDPAAPSAIVPITPEEANAYAELRKAGVAAWEAAKQVGRPYNSLKNAARRHVPDYEEIADSAPRSRRSAQEEAHAFAELRKSGLSAAEAARQLGRPYHSLKNAARRYVSDYDQIAASPPRSRRSTEEIGLAS
;
A
#
# COMPACT_ATOMS: atom_id res chain seq x y z
N MET A 1 -3.62 48.33 21.00
CA MET A 1 -3.41 46.88 20.86
C MET A 1 -4.75 46.22 21.02
N ASP A 2 -5.26 45.59 19.98
CA ASP A 2 -6.46 44.78 20.08
C ASP A 2 -6.06 43.35 20.46
N ILE A 3 -6.32 43.00 21.72
CA ILE A 3 -6.01 41.67 22.27
C ILE A 3 -6.67 40.56 21.44
N LEU A 4 -7.84 40.81 20.84
CA LEU A 4 -8.54 39.82 20.03
C LEU A 4 -7.86 39.58 18.68
N GLU A 5 -7.36 40.63 18.03
CA GLU A 5 -6.56 40.48 16.80
C GLU A 5 -5.25 39.75 17.07
N ASP A 6 -4.57 40.07 18.18
CA ASP A 6 -3.34 39.39 18.57
C ASP A 6 -3.60 37.91 18.89
N ILE A 7 -4.68 37.57 19.58
CA ILE A 7 -5.09 36.18 19.84
C ILE A 7 -5.36 35.43 18.53
N LYS A 8 -6.06 36.04 17.57
CA LYS A 8 -6.31 35.42 16.25
C LYS A 8 -5.00 35.19 15.50
N ARG A 9 -4.11 36.19 15.46
CA ARG A 9 -2.79 36.08 14.82
C ARG A 9 -1.95 34.97 15.45
N LEU A 10 -1.93 34.86 16.78
CA LEU A 10 -1.18 33.82 17.49
C LEU A 10 -1.83 32.44 17.33
N LYS A 11 -3.15 32.37 17.18
CA LYS A 11 -3.84 31.12 16.84
C LYS A 11 -3.45 30.65 15.44
N GLU A 12 -3.44 31.56 14.47
CA GLU A 12 -3.08 31.29 13.07
C GLU A 12 -1.61 30.92 12.91
N SER A 13 -0.72 31.50 13.71
CA SER A 13 0.69 31.08 13.76
C SER A 13 0.86 29.66 14.27
N GLY A 14 -0.18 29.09 14.90
CA GLY A 14 -0.20 27.71 15.34
C GLY A 14 0.78 27.46 16.48
N ILE A 15 0.97 28.44 17.36
CA ILE A 15 1.71 28.25 18.62
C ILE A 15 0.81 27.62 19.69
N SER A 16 1.43 27.07 20.74
CA SER A 16 0.69 26.52 21.87
C SER A 16 0.04 27.63 22.69
N ARG A 17 -1.09 27.34 23.35
CA ARG A 17 -1.78 28.28 24.25
C ARG A 17 -0.84 28.82 25.34
N THR A 18 0.08 27.98 25.84
CA THR A 18 1.09 28.41 26.84
C THR A 18 2.01 29.49 26.26
N LYS A 19 2.59 29.26 25.07
CA LYS A 19 3.45 30.25 24.41
C LYS A 19 2.69 31.51 24.00
N ALA A 20 1.42 31.39 23.62
CA ALA A 20 0.58 32.53 23.32
C ALA A 20 0.31 33.38 24.57
N ALA A 21 0.04 32.75 25.70
CA ALA A 21 -0.14 33.45 26.98
C ALA A 21 1.13 34.21 27.39
N GLU A 22 2.30 33.58 27.24
CA GLU A 22 3.61 34.23 27.46
C GLU A 22 3.81 35.43 26.51
N ALA A 23 3.54 35.28 25.21
CA ALA A 23 3.68 36.34 24.22
C ALA A 23 2.75 37.53 24.47
N LEU A 24 1.56 37.27 25.04
CA LEU A 24 0.59 38.29 25.42
C LEU A 24 0.84 38.86 26.83
N GLY A 25 1.87 38.40 27.54
CA GLY A 25 2.20 38.85 28.88
C GLY A 25 1.13 38.51 29.93
N MET A 26 0.35 37.43 29.71
CA MET A 26 -0.75 37.05 30.58
C MET A 26 -0.64 35.60 31.09
N PRO A 27 -1.20 35.29 32.27
CA PRO A 27 -1.33 33.91 32.72
C PRO A 27 -2.19 33.08 31.77
N ARG A 28 -1.84 31.80 31.61
CA ARG A 28 -2.55 30.87 30.71
C ARG A 28 -4.05 30.75 31.01
N PHE A 29 -4.47 30.74 32.28
CA PHE A 29 -5.88 30.63 32.64
C PHE A 29 -6.71 31.81 32.12
N LYS A 30 -6.14 33.03 32.12
CA LYS A 30 -6.82 34.22 31.56
C LYS A 30 -7.02 34.09 30.05
N LEU A 31 -6.03 33.55 29.34
CA LEU A 31 -6.19 33.27 27.92
C LEU A 31 -7.30 32.24 27.69
N GLU A 32 -7.37 31.19 28.50
CA GLU A 32 -8.43 30.17 28.39
C GLU A 32 -9.82 30.75 28.64
N GLU A 33 -10.00 31.62 29.64
CA GLU A 33 -11.26 32.36 29.87
C GLU A 33 -11.65 33.23 28.66
N ILE A 34 -10.70 33.96 28.07
CA ILE A 34 -10.97 34.80 26.89
C ILE A 34 -11.38 33.92 25.70
N LEU A 35 -10.71 32.80 25.48
CA LEU A 35 -11.05 31.88 24.39
C LEU A 35 -12.45 31.30 24.56
N GLU A 36 -12.86 31.01 25.80
CA GLU A 36 -14.20 30.53 26.12
C GLU A 36 -15.27 31.61 25.88
N VAL A 37 -15.05 32.83 26.36
CA VAL A 37 -15.98 33.96 26.18
C VAL A 37 -16.16 34.33 24.71
N VAL A 38 -15.08 34.30 23.93
CA VAL A 38 -15.08 34.69 22.51
C VAL A 38 -15.42 33.48 21.59
N GLY A 39 -15.52 32.28 22.14
CA GLY A 39 -15.85 31.06 21.38
C GLY A 39 -14.76 30.66 20.38
N ILE A 40 -13.49 30.97 20.66
CA ILE A 40 -12.38 30.64 19.77
C ILE A 40 -11.90 29.22 20.08
N ASP A 41 -12.19 28.27 19.18
CA ASP A 41 -11.63 26.92 19.28
C ASP A 41 -10.13 26.93 18.96
N TRP A 42 -9.29 26.83 19.99
CA TRP A 42 -7.83 26.72 19.86
C TRP A 42 -7.38 25.32 20.25
N PRO A 43 -7.22 24.36 19.32
CA PRO A 43 -6.94 22.98 19.67
C PRO A 43 -5.65 22.85 20.50
N LYS A 44 -5.66 21.98 21.52
CA LYS A 44 -4.47 21.66 22.31
C LYS A 44 -3.42 21.05 21.38
N GLN A 45 -2.36 21.79 21.09
CA GLN A 45 -1.24 21.27 20.32
C GLN A 45 -0.36 20.39 21.21
N GLY A 46 -0.37 19.09 20.97
CA GLY A 46 0.60 18.15 21.51
C GLY A 46 1.70 17.86 20.49
N GLY A 47 2.96 17.96 20.90
CA GLY A 47 4.13 17.50 20.12
C GLY A 47 5.19 18.58 19.83
N PRO A 48 6.35 18.16 19.29
CA PRO A 48 7.45 19.06 18.96
C PRO A 48 7.09 20.04 17.83
N THR A 49 7.58 21.28 17.96
CA THR A 49 7.44 22.34 16.95
C THR A 49 8.67 22.40 16.05
N TYR A 50 8.46 22.76 14.78
CA TYR A 50 9.49 22.89 13.76
C TYR A 50 9.36 24.25 13.08
N GLU A 51 10.50 24.86 12.77
CA GLU A 51 10.57 26.07 11.94
C GLU A 51 10.65 25.66 10.47
N ILE A 52 9.65 26.06 9.68
CA ILE A 52 9.64 25.91 8.22
C ILE A 52 9.22 27.26 7.65
N ASP A 53 10.00 27.79 6.72
CA ASP A 53 9.83 29.11 6.10
C ASP A 53 9.66 30.26 7.11
N GLY A 54 10.46 30.24 8.19
CA GLY A 54 10.40 31.26 9.24
C GLY A 54 9.18 31.19 10.17
N VAL A 55 8.31 30.18 10.00
CA VAL A 55 7.14 29.97 10.87
C VAL A 55 7.37 28.76 11.77
N THR A 56 7.39 28.98 13.09
CA THR A 56 7.51 27.91 14.09
C THR A 56 6.13 27.39 14.50
N ARG A 57 5.82 26.16 14.11
CA ARG A 57 4.57 25.47 14.46
C ARG A 57 4.74 23.95 14.46
N THR A 58 3.72 23.21 14.91
CA THR A 58 3.78 21.74 14.86
C THR A 58 3.78 21.24 13.41
N ILE A 59 4.31 20.02 13.17
CA ILE A 59 4.25 19.39 11.85
C ILE A 59 2.81 19.29 11.36
N GLN A 60 1.84 19.02 12.25
CA GLN A 60 0.44 18.94 11.88
C GLN A 60 -0.11 20.30 11.40
N ALA A 61 0.30 21.40 12.04
CA ALA A 61 -0.08 22.75 11.60
C ALA A 61 0.55 23.11 10.24
N HIS A 62 1.83 22.77 10.03
CA HIS A 62 2.48 22.91 8.72
C HIS A 62 1.78 22.07 7.65
N ALA A 63 1.43 20.82 7.98
CA ALA A 63 0.72 19.90 7.08
C ALA A 63 -0.61 20.45 6.60
N ASN A 64 -1.41 20.98 7.52
CA ASN A 64 -2.70 21.57 7.21
C ASN A 64 -2.53 22.84 6.34
N THR A 65 -1.52 23.66 6.62
CA THR A 65 -1.26 24.90 5.87
C THR A 65 -0.77 24.60 4.45
N LEU A 66 0.15 23.64 4.30
CA LEU A 66 0.76 23.29 3.02
C LEU A 66 -0.12 22.35 2.18
N GLY A 67 -1.20 21.82 2.73
CA GLY A 67 -2.02 20.79 2.07
C GLY A 67 -1.26 19.47 1.85
N VAL A 68 -0.21 19.22 2.63
CA VAL A 68 0.68 18.06 2.49
C VAL A 68 0.54 17.18 3.74
N PRO A 69 0.48 15.83 3.62
CA PRO A 69 0.42 14.96 4.80
C PRO A 69 1.59 15.17 5.77
N ALA A 70 1.30 15.15 7.07
CA ALA A 70 2.31 15.32 8.13
C ALA A 70 3.46 14.28 8.04
N SER A 71 3.16 13.07 7.57
CA SER A 71 4.16 12.03 7.29
C SER A 71 5.14 12.44 6.18
N THR A 72 4.65 13.09 5.12
CA THR A 72 5.46 13.60 4.02
C THR A 72 6.39 14.72 4.51
N ILE A 73 5.89 15.64 5.35
CA ILE A 73 6.72 16.69 5.95
C ILE A 73 7.82 16.08 6.83
N ARG A 74 7.49 15.12 7.70
CA ARG A 74 8.51 14.40 8.51
C ARG A 74 9.58 13.74 7.63
N GLN A 75 9.16 13.08 6.56
CA GLN A 75 10.07 12.39 5.65
C GLN A 75 10.98 13.39 4.93
N ARG A 76 10.44 14.54 4.47
CA ARG A 76 11.23 15.60 3.84
C ARG A 76 12.27 16.18 4.80
N LEU A 77 11.88 16.50 6.03
CA LEU A 77 12.80 16.97 7.07
C LEU A 77 13.90 15.94 7.35
N LYS A 78 13.55 14.65 7.45
CA LYS A 78 14.52 13.56 7.64
C LYS A 78 15.50 13.43 6.48
N ASP A 79 15.02 13.63 5.25
CA ASP A 79 15.82 13.47 4.03
C ASP A 79 16.55 14.77 3.63
N GLY A 80 16.49 15.83 4.44
CA GLY A 80 17.07 17.15 4.12
C GLY A 80 16.44 17.82 2.89
N ARG A 81 15.22 17.45 2.53
CA ARG A 81 14.46 18.02 1.41
C ARG A 81 13.57 19.15 1.87
N ASP A 82 13.28 20.07 0.96
CA ASP A 82 12.36 21.18 1.20
C ASP A 82 10.99 20.66 1.70
N PRO A 83 10.61 20.95 2.96
CA PRO A 83 9.34 20.54 3.53
C PRO A 83 8.13 21.25 2.90
N ALA A 84 8.31 22.45 2.35
CA ALA A 84 7.27 23.27 1.72
C ALA A 84 7.06 22.95 0.24
N ALA A 85 7.94 22.15 -0.36
CA ALA A 85 7.82 21.75 -1.76
C ALA A 85 6.42 21.20 -2.09
N PRO A 86 5.82 21.53 -3.25
CA PRO A 86 4.54 20.96 -3.63
C PRO A 86 4.61 19.42 -3.64
N SER A 87 3.52 18.76 -3.22
CA SER A 87 3.44 17.30 -3.36
C SER A 87 3.44 16.96 -4.84
N ALA A 88 4.51 16.34 -5.34
CA ALA A 88 4.54 15.77 -6.69
C ALA A 88 3.50 14.64 -6.87
N ILE A 89 2.92 14.14 -5.78
CA ILE A 89 1.86 13.14 -5.81
C ILE A 89 0.53 13.89 -5.99
N VAL A 90 0.13 14.04 -7.25
CA VAL A 90 -1.25 14.42 -7.60
C VAL A 90 -2.18 13.35 -7.01
N PRO A 91 -3.18 13.73 -6.21
CA PRO A 91 -4.16 12.78 -5.67
C PRO A 91 -4.83 11.99 -6.80
N ILE A 92 -5.01 10.69 -6.59
CA ILE A 92 -5.78 9.87 -7.53
C ILE A 92 -7.25 10.23 -7.37
N THR A 93 -7.88 10.58 -8.48
CA THR A 93 -9.29 10.92 -8.55
C THR A 93 -10.17 9.66 -8.42
N PRO A 94 -11.43 9.80 -7.97
CA PRO A 94 -12.38 8.69 -8.00
C PRO A 94 -12.56 8.11 -9.40
N GLU A 95 -12.48 8.93 -10.44
CA GLU A 95 -12.59 8.53 -11.85
C GLU A 95 -11.44 7.58 -12.24
N GLU A 96 -10.20 7.93 -11.91
CA GLU A 96 -9.03 7.07 -12.15
C GLU A 96 -9.12 5.75 -11.36
N ALA A 97 -9.65 5.79 -10.14
CA ALA A 97 -9.87 4.60 -9.32
C ALA A 97 -10.93 3.66 -9.93
N ASN A 98 -12.03 4.23 -10.44
CA ASN A 98 -13.07 3.48 -11.15
C ASN A 98 -12.55 2.91 -12.46
N ALA A 99 -11.83 3.70 -13.28
CA ALA A 99 -11.24 3.24 -14.54
C ALA A 99 -10.31 2.03 -14.30
N TYR A 100 -9.50 2.09 -13.24
CA TYR A 100 -8.65 0.96 -12.84
C TYR A 100 -9.47 -0.28 -12.42
N ALA A 101 -10.56 -0.11 -11.67
CA ALA A 101 -11.43 -1.21 -11.26
C ALA A 101 -12.17 -1.85 -12.45
N GLU A 102 -12.65 -1.06 -13.41
CA GLU A 102 -13.29 -1.56 -14.63
C GLU A 102 -12.31 -2.37 -15.49
N LEU A 103 -11.05 -1.94 -15.60
CA LEU A 103 -10.01 -2.74 -16.25
C LEU A 103 -9.80 -4.09 -15.55
N ARG A 104 -9.86 -4.12 -14.21
CA ARG A 104 -9.79 -5.37 -13.45
C ARG A 104 -11.00 -6.27 -13.73
N LYS A 105 -12.23 -5.73 -13.75
CA LYS A 105 -13.45 -6.46 -14.13
C LYS A 105 -13.36 -7.05 -15.53
N ALA A 106 -12.77 -6.30 -16.47
CA ALA A 106 -12.53 -6.74 -17.84
C ALA A 106 -11.44 -7.81 -17.99
N GLY A 107 -10.82 -8.25 -16.89
CA GLY A 107 -9.80 -9.30 -16.92
C GLY A 107 -8.38 -8.80 -17.15
N VAL A 108 -8.11 -7.50 -16.98
CA VAL A 108 -6.73 -6.97 -17.09
C VAL A 108 -5.96 -7.21 -15.79
N ALA A 109 -4.71 -7.65 -15.91
CA ALA A 109 -3.83 -7.84 -14.76
C ALA A 109 -3.56 -6.49 -14.06
N ALA A 110 -3.50 -6.50 -12.71
CA ALA A 110 -3.43 -5.28 -11.92
C ALA A 110 -2.27 -4.32 -12.28
N TRP A 111 -1.09 -4.85 -12.59
CA TRP A 111 0.06 -4.03 -13.01
C TRP A 111 -0.16 -3.38 -14.38
N GLU A 112 -0.82 -4.10 -15.29
CA GLU A 112 -1.11 -3.61 -16.63
C GLU A 112 -2.24 -2.59 -16.62
N ALA A 113 -3.29 -2.83 -15.83
CA ALA A 113 -4.34 -1.85 -15.59
C ALA A 113 -3.77 -0.55 -15.00
N ALA A 114 -2.85 -0.65 -14.04
CA ALA A 114 -2.19 0.54 -13.48
C ALA A 114 -1.34 1.30 -14.51
N LYS A 115 -0.66 0.57 -15.40
CA LYS A 115 0.11 1.15 -16.51
C LYS A 115 -0.80 1.89 -17.50
N GLN A 116 -1.96 1.32 -17.83
CA GLN A 116 -2.93 1.94 -18.73
C GLN A 116 -3.53 3.22 -18.16
N VAL A 117 -3.81 3.25 -16.86
CA VAL A 117 -4.29 4.46 -16.16
C VAL A 117 -3.15 5.49 -15.92
N GLY A 118 -1.89 5.10 -16.11
CA GLY A 118 -0.74 6.00 -15.98
C GLY A 118 -0.37 6.35 -14.54
N ARG A 119 -0.80 5.54 -13.57
CA ARG A 119 -0.54 5.79 -12.13
C ARG A 119 0.16 4.61 -11.46
N PRO A 120 0.87 4.83 -10.35
CA PRO A 120 1.48 3.75 -9.59
C PRO A 120 0.42 2.75 -9.08
N TYR A 121 0.68 1.45 -9.27
CA TYR A 121 -0.23 0.36 -8.88
C TYR A 121 -0.71 0.47 -7.42
N ASN A 122 0.20 0.65 -6.45
CA ASN A 122 -0.17 0.69 -5.04
C ASN A 122 -1.08 1.88 -4.71
N SER A 123 -0.90 3.01 -5.41
CA SER A 123 -1.75 4.18 -5.24
C SER A 123 -3.15 3.91 -5.77
N LEU A 124 -3.27 3.35 -6.99
CA LEU A 124 -4.57 2.98 -7.58
C LEU A 124 -5.28 1.90 -6.78
N LYS A 125 -4.57 0.88 -6.32
CA LYS A 125 -5.14 -0.18 -5.47
C LYS A 125 -5.77 0.39 -4.20
N ASN A 126 -5.06 1.30 -3.54
CA ASN A 126 -5.56 1.93 -2.31
C ASN A 126 -6.69 2.92 -2.58
N ALA A 127 -6.66 3.62 -3.72
CA ALA A 127 -7.74 4.51 -4.13
C ALA A 127 -9.01 3.72 -4.51
N ALA A 128 -8.88 2.63 -5.27
CA ALA A 128 -9.98 1.76 -5.65
C ALA A 128 -10.66 1.14 -4.41
N ARG A 129 -9.90 0.66 -3.41
CA ARG A 129 -10.47 0.22 -2.13
C ARG A 129 -11.28 1.27 -1.38
N ARG A 130 -11.03 2.56 -1.61
CA ARG A 130 -11.75 3.65 -0.94
C ARG A 130 -12.95 4.13 -1.73
N HIS A 131 -12.85 4.13 -3.05
CA HIS A 131 -13.83 4.79 -3.93
C HIS A 131 -14.73 3.82 -4.69
N VAL A 132 -14.36 2.54 -4.77
CA VAL A 132 -15.10 1.50 -5.51
C VAL A 132 -15.60 0.45 -4.51
N PRO A 133 -16.93 0.40 -4.23
CA PRO A 133 -17.50 -0.44 -3.18
C PRO A 133 -17.27 -1.95 -3.37
N ASP A 134 -17.30 -2.43 -4.60
CA ASP A 134 -17.16 -3.83 -5.00
C ASP A 134 -15.71 -4.24 -5.30
N TYR A 135 -14.73 -3.37 -5.04
CA TYR A 135 -13.35 -3.61 -5.48
C TYR A 135 -12.70 -4.86 -4.91
N GLU A 136 -13.06 -5.30 -3.70
CA GLU A 136 -12.50 -6.54 -3.15
C GLU A 136 -12.99 -7.77 -3.93
N GLU A 137 -14.27 -7.82 -4.28
CA GLU A 137 -14.84 -8.90 -5.11
C GLU A 137 -14.24 -8.90 -6.52
N ILE A 138 -14.07 -7.71 -7.11
CA ILE A 138 -13.35 -7.56 -8.39
C ILE A 138 -11.91 -8.06 -8.24
N ALA A 139 -11.21 -7.70 -7.16
CA ALA A 139 -9.82 -8.07 -6.98
C ALA A 139 -9.62 -9.58 -6.84
N ASP A 140 -10.57 -10.26 -6.20
CA ASP A 140 -10.57 -11.71 -5.98
C ASP A 140 -10.96 -12.51 -7.23
N SER A 141 -11.90 -11.99 -8.03
CA SER A 141 -12.34 -12.62 -9.28
C SER A 141 -11.43 -12.31 -10.47
N ALA A 142 -10.73 -11.18 -10.47
CA ALA A 142 -9.92 -10.75 -11.59
C ALA A 142 -8.59 -11.53 -11.70
N PRO A 143 -8.08 -11.74 -12.92
CA PRO A 143 -6.91 -12.59 -13.16
C PRO A 143 -5.72 -12.15 -12.32
N ARG A 144 -5.20 -13.12 -11.55
CA ARG A 144 -4.03 -12.96 -10.70
C ARG A 144 -2.79 -13.03 -11.60
N SER A 145 -1.90 -12.05 -11.45
CA SER A 145 -0.64 -11.98 -12.21
C SER A 145 0.29 -13.17 -11.94
N ARG A 146 0.15 -13.83 -10.78
CA ARG A 146 0.94 -15.01 -10.39
C ARG A 146 0.07 -15.96 -9.57
N ARG A 147 0.23 -17.26 -9.82
CA ARG A 147 -0.21 -18.30 -8.88
C ARG A 147 0.53 -18.10 -7.56
N SER A 148 -0.16 -18.31 -6.45
CA SER A 148 0.47 -18.35 -5.13
C SER A 148 1.47 -19.51 -5.03
N ALA A 149 2.42 -19.42 -4.10
CA ALA A 149 3.39 -20.51 -3.88
C ALA A 149 2.71 -21.85 -3.55
N GLN A 150 1.53 -21.81 -2.91
CA GLN A 150 0.73 -22.98 -2.60
C GLN A 150 0.06 -23.56 -3.86
N GLU A 151 -0.55 -22.74 -4.71
CA GLU A 151 -1.13 -23.19 -5.98
C GLU A 151 -0.05 -23.73 -6.94
N GLU A 152 1.12 -23.09 -6.98
CA GLU A 152 2.27 -23.58 -7.76
C GLU A 152 2.76 -24.95 -7.21
N ALA A 153 2.77 -25.13 -5.89
CA ALA A 153 3.12 -26.39 -5.24
C ALA A 153 2.13 -27.52 -5.56
N HIS A 154 0.81 -27.27 -5.45
CA HIS A 154 -0.20 -28.28 -5.79
C HIS A 154 -0.16 -28.62 -7.29
N ALA A 155 -0.07 -27.63 -8.17
CA ALA A 155 0.06 -27.87 -9.62
C ALA A 155 1.31 -28.69 -9.96
N PHE A 156 2.43 -28.41 -9.29
CA PHE A 156 3.66 -29.16 -9.47
C PHE A 156 3.54 -30.61 -8.98
N ALA A 157 2.87 -30.83 -7.84
CA ALA A 157 2.60 -32.18 -7.32
C ALA A 157 1.67 -32.99 -8.24
N GLU A 158 0.63 -32.36 -8.80
CA GLU A 158 -0.28 -33.04 -9.75
C GLU A 158 0.45 -33.45 -11.04
N LEU A 159 1.31 -32.60 -11.61
CA LEU A 159 2.14 -32.96 -12.76
C LEU A 159 3.08 -34.15 -12.44
N ARG A 160 3.62 -34.19 -11.22
CA ARG A 160 4.42 -35.32 -10.75
C ARG A 160 3.59 -36.60 -10.61
N LYS A 161 2.36 -36.52 -10.10
CA LYS A 161 1.42 -37.65 -10.02
C LYS A 161 1.02 -38.18 -11.39
N SER A 162 0.90 -37.31 -12.40
CA SER A 162 0.66 -37.73 -13.79
C SER A 162 1.87 -38.39 -14.45
N GLY A 163 2.99 -38.54 -13.74
CA GLY A 163 4.18 -39.25 -14.20
C GLY A 163 5.21 -38.39 -14.91
N LEU A 164 5.11 -37.05 -14.86
CA LEU A 164 6.17 -36.20 -15.39
C LEU A 164 7.39 -36.22 -14.46
N SER A 165 8.58 -36.12 -15.05
CA SER A 165 9.78 -35.87 -14.26
C SER A 165 9.70 -34.48 -13.60
N ALA A 166 10.39 -34.31 -12.47
CA ALA A 166 10.40 -33.03 -11.76
C ALA A 166 10.94 -31.88 -12.62
N ALA A 167 11.89 -32.15 -13.53
CA ALA A 167 12.42 -31.16 -14.44
C ALA A 167 11.44 -30.77 -15.56
N GLU A 168 10.61 -31.71 -16.04
CA GLU A 168 9.55 -31.41 -17.02
C GLU A 168 8.40 -30.64 -16.38
N ALA A 169 7.94 -31.06 -15.20
CA ALA A 169 6.91 -30.35 -14.46
C ALA A 169 7.33 -28.90 -14.12
N ALA A 170 8.59 -28.69 -13.73
CA ALA A 170 9.13 -27.36 -13.47
C ALA A 170 9.23 -26.49 -14.74
N ARG A 171 9.64 -27.09 -15.87
CA ARG A 171 9.67 -26.42 -17.18
C ARG A 171 8.27 -26.01 -17.63
N GLN A 172 7.28 -26.89 -17.48
CA GLN A 172 5.89 -26.61 -17.87
C GLN A 172 5.26 -25.49 -17.05
N LEU A 173 5.66 -25.33 -15.78
CA LEU A 173 5.22 -24.23 -14.93
C LEU A 173 6.06 -22.96 -15.10
N GLY A 174 7.14 -22.98 -15.89
CA GLY A 174 8.03 -21.83 -16.09
C GLY A 174 8.67 -21.34 -14.79
N ARG A 175 9.00 -22.27 -13.88
CA ARG A 175 9.52 -21.95 -12.54
C ARG A 175 10.77 -22.77 -12.21
N PRO A 176 11.70 -22.23 -11.40
CA PRO A 176 12.85 -22.99 -10.93
C PRO A 176 12.41 -24.20 -10.11
N TYR A 177 12.93 -25.39 -10.47
CA TYR A 177 12.63 -26.65 -9.79
C TYR A 177 12.81 -26.56 -8.26
N HIS A 178 13.92 -25.98 -7.79
CA HIS A 178 14.21 -25.89 -6.36
C HIS A 178 13.15 -25.07 -5.60
N SER A 179 12.59 -24.03 -6.24
CA SER A 179 11.52 -23.22 -5.65
C SER A 179 10.22 -24.03 -5.52
N LEU A 180 9.83 -24.73 -6.58
CA LEU A 180 8.64 -25.59 -6.58
C LEU A 180 8.77 -26.79 -5.63
N LYS A 181 9.95 -27.41 -5.56
CA LYS A 181 10.22 -28.51 -4.62
C LYS A 181 10.07 -28.07 -3.16
N ASN A 182 10.66 -26.93 -2.79
CA ASN A 182 10.57 -26.42 -1.42
C ASN A 182 9.14 -26.01 -1.07
N ALA A 183 8.43 -25.39 -2.02
CA ALA A 183 7.01 -25.06 -1.84
C ALA A 183 6.16 -26.34 -1.71
N ALA A 184 6.38 -27.35 -2.54
CA ALA A 184 5.64 -28.61 -2.48
C ALA A 184 5.85 -29.37 -1.18
N ARG A 185 7.09 -29.44 -0.66
CA ARG A 185 7.34 -30.00 0.69
C ARG A 185 6.61 -29.26 1.81
N ARG A 186 6.36 -27.97 1.62
CA ARG A 186 5.71 -27.13 2.63
C ARG A 186 4.18 -27.21 2.57
N TYR A 187 3.61 -27.34 1.38
CA TYR A 187 2.17 -27.19 1.14
C TYR A 187 1.46 -28.48 0.71
N VAL A 188 2.20 -29.52 0.30
CA VAL A 188 1.65 -30.79 -0.17
C VAL A 188 2.16 -31.90 0.76
N SER A 189 1.27 -32.40 1.62
CA SER A 189 1.58 -33.31 2.72
C SER A 189 2.14 -34.66 2.29
N ASP A 190 1.78 -35.14 1.11
CA ASP A 190 2.23 -36.40 0.51
C ASP A 190 3.37 -36.22 -0.51
N TYR A 191 3.93 -35.02 -0.63
CA TYR A 191 4.89 -34.71 -1.70
C TYR A 191 6.13 -35.60 -1.70
N ASP A 192 6.66 -35.98 -0.54
CA ASP A 192 7.84 -36.86 -0.51
C ASP A 192 7.52 -38.29 -1.02
N GLN A 193 6.28 -38.76 -0.90
CA GLN A 193 5.82 -40.04 -1.50
C GLN A 193 5.70 -39.91 -3.02
N ILE A 194 5.16 -38.79 -3.50
CA ILE A 194 5.08 -38.43 -4.92
C ILE A 194 6.50 -38.27 -5.51
N ALA A 195 7.44 -37.73 -4.75
CA ALA A 195 8.83 -37.53 -5.16
C ALA A 195 9.59 -38.86 -5.26
N ALA A 196 9.31 -39.81 -4.35
CA ALA A 196 9.90 -41.14 -4.33
C ALA A 196 9.37 -42.06 -5.44
N SER A 197 8.20 -41.76 -6.00
CA SER A 197 7.62 -42.52 -7.10
C SER A 197 8.31 -42.17 -8.43
N PRO A 198 8.98 -43.13 -9.11
CA PRO A 198 9.60 -42.88 -10.39
C PRO A 198 8.51 -42.62 -11.45
N PRO A 199 8.78 -41.74 -12.44
CA PRO A 199 7.86 -41.52 -13.55
C PRO A 199 7.62 -42.86 -14.28
N ARG A 200 6.36 -43.16 -14.63
CA ARG A 200 6.03 -44.36 -15.41
C ARG A 200 6.88 -44.36 -16.68
N SER A 201 7.78 -45.34 -16.79
CA SER A 201 8.63 -45.54 -17.96
C SER A 201 7.76 -45.62 -19.21
N ARG A 202 8.05 -44.77 -20.22
CA ARG A 202 7.61 -45.02 -21.60
C ARG A 202 8.36 -46.24 -22.14
N ARG A 203 7.93 -47.44 -21.78
CA ARG A 203 8.23 -48.68 -22.51
C ARG A 203 6.99 -49.59 -22.45
N SER A 204 6.11 -49.40 -23.42
CA SER A 204 5.08 -50.39 -23.80
C SER A 204 4.66 -50.12 -25.25
N THR A 205 5.61 -50.18 -26.18
CA THR A 205 5.33 -50.23 -27.64
C THR A 205 6.09 -51.38 -28.30
N GLU A 206 6.28 -52.48 -27.57
CA GLU A 206 6.76 -53.75 -28.13
C GLU A 206 5.96 -54.89 -27.49
N GLU A 207 4.65 -54.93 -27.70
CA GLU A 207 3.85 -56.14 -27.44
C GLU A 207 2.55 -56.18 -28.24
N ILE A 208 2.58 -55.73 -29.51
CA ILE A 208 1.53 -56.07 -30.49
C ILE A 208 2.20 -56.20 -31.85
N GLY A 209 2.48 -57.43 -32.28
CA GLY A 209 2.87 -57.72 -33.66
C GLY A 209 4.02 -58.70 -33.80
N LEU A 210 3.81 -59.96 -33.43
CA LEU A 210 4.49 -61.12 -34.02
C LEU A 210 3.67 -62.38 -33.70
N ALA A 211 2.52 -62.47 -34.36
CA ALA A 211 1.81 -63.72 -34.59
C ALA A 211 1.19 -63.63 -35.99
N SER A 212 1.98 -63.97 -37.00
CA SER A 212 1.55 -64.39 -38.34
C SER A 212 2.64 -65.26 -38.92
#